data_AF-A0A381MZV1-F1
#
_entry.id   AF-A0A381MZV1-F1
#
_cell.length_a   1.000
_cell.length_b   1.000
_cell.length_c   1.000
_cell.angle_alpha   90.00
_cell.angle_beta   90.00
_cell.angle_gamma   90.00
#
_symmetry.space_group_name_H-M   'P 1'
#
loop_
_entity.id
_entity.type
_entity.pdbx_description
1 polymer ?
#
loop_
_entity_poly.entity_id
_entity_poly.type
_entity_poly.pdbx_seq_one_letter_code
_entity_poly.pdbx_strand_id
1 'polypeptide(L)'
;MAPFVVTAALLAAFTSPSVATSQLVTRGEEAGIRFQHVYGGADKRYISEMGGSGAAWLDYDVDGRMDLFLVNGLEGPADHPAEATAAHLTRSSLSSGSSRTRSETTATSSSPQDGHRLFRNNRGLFEEVPGAAGAGDKVWGNGLAAGDVDNDGFVDIYVTAIGQNRLYRNNGDGTFTPWIAGVEDSRWGTSAVFTDWDADGNLDLYVANYVTLEPQANVSLDDLVCRYEFTGARVFCGPTGLVGERDVFYRNQGDGTFEAWPTTEIDPEATYGFALVATDCDGDRRPDIYVATDTTMNLLYRHGPAGLPQDSSLVSGAGFSGSGLAQAGMGVTTGDYDRDGDFDLFVTNFQFDNNTLYRNRGDCGFEDVTELSGLGAPTVPYMGWATIFFDLDGDADQDLYVANGNIFPQVDDADVETYKQHDLLFLNQLTETGLPHFIEAREGGGGGPGMELLDVSRSAAFADHDNDGDFDLLVTNLNGSPTLLANEGLMRWPSLRLTLVGRDGNRSGYGARVVVEAAGVRQSFESRHSDGYLGSNDPRLLVFLPGGRADRIEIDWPGGSSMLLTNEPPGWLVLDEERGVIARRNP
;
A
#
# COMPACT_ATOMS: atom_id res chain seq x y z
N MET A 1 16.89 76.34 1.65
CA MET A 1 15.99 75.35 1.03
C MET A 1 16.84 74.48 0.12
N ALA A 2 17.24 73.31 0.60
CA ALA A 2 18.04 72.35 -0.16
C ALA A 2 17.11 71.43 -0.98
N PRO A 3 17.47 71.03 -2.20
CA PRO A 3 16.65 70.12 -2.98
C PRO A 3 16.85 68.69 -2.49
N PHE A 4 15.75 67.95 -2.34
CA PHE A 4 15.74 66.52 -2.08
C PHE A 4 16.31 65.78 -3.31
N VAL A 5 17.36 65.00 -3.10
CA VAL A 5 17.83 63.99 -4.04
C VAL A 5 17.07 62.70 -3.74
N VAL A 6 16.23 62.24 -4.67
CA VAL A 6 15.61 60.92 -4.61
C VAL A 6 16.64 59.94 -5.17
N THR A 7 17.26 59.15 -4.31
CA THR A 7 18.05 57.99 -4.70
C THR A 7 17.11 56.88 -5.15
N ALA A 8 17.18 56.51 -6.43
CA ALA A 8 16.53 55.30 -6.94
C ALA A 8 17.24 54.08 -6.32
N ALA A 9 16.55 53.37 -5.43
CA ALA A 9 16.97 52.05 -5.00
C ALA A 9 16.78 51.10 -6.19
N LEU A 10 17.86 50.45 -6.63
CA LEU A 10 17.77 49.29 -7.51
C LEU A 10 16.92 48.24 -6.78
N LEU A 11 15.75 47.89 -7.34
CA LEU A 11 15.17 46.58 -7.08
C LEU A 11 16.17 45.54 -7.59
N ALA A 12 16.89 44.90 -6.67
CA ALA A 12 17.41 43.59 -6.97
C ALA A 12 16.19 42.72 -7.27
N ALA A 13 16.07 42.24 -8.50
CA ALA A 13 15.19 41.14 -8.80
C ALA A 13 15.64 39.99 -7.90
N PHE A 14 14.84 39.66 -6.89
CA PHE A 14 14.89 38.33 -6.31
C PHE A 14 14.59 37.39 -7.48
N THR A 15 15.62 36.79 -8.05
CA THR A 15 15.45 35.54 -8.76
C THR A 15 14.89 34.59 -7.71
N SER A 16 13.60 34.27 -7.81
CA SER A 16 13.04 33.14 -7.06
C SER A 16 14.01 31.97 -7.24
N PRO A 17 14.44 31.29 -6.17
CA PRO A 17 15.06 29.99 -6.37
C PRO A 17 14.11 29.19 -7.26
N SER A 18 14.62 28.51 -8.28
CA SER A 18 13.77 27.64 -9.09
C SER A 18 13.16 26.65 -8.12
N VAL A 19 11.88 26.80 -7.84
CA VAL A 19 11.12 25.82 -7.07
C VAL A 19 11.28 24.53 -7.87
N ALA A 20 11.76 23.47 -7.23
CA ALA A 20 11.70 22.14 -7.79
C ALA A 20 10.27 21.92 -8.28
N THR A 21 10.09 21.61 -9.56
CA THR A 21 8.79 21.26 -10.08
C THR A 21 8.84 19.78 -10.34
N SER A 22 8.40 18.98 -9.35
CA SER A 22 8.02 17.60 -9.60
C SER A 22 6.91 17.55 -10.66
N GLN A 23 6.86 16.45 -11.41
CA GLN A 23 5.88 16.25 -12.47
C GLN A 23 5.59 14.75 -12.57
N LEU A 24 4.49 14.29 -11.98
CA LEU A 24 4.03 12.93 -12.22
C LEU A 24 3.41 12.86 -13.62
N VAL A 25 3.98 12.01 -14.48
CA VAL A 25 3.57 11.83 -15.87
C VAL A 25 3.29 10.35 -16.14
N THR A 26 2.25 10.06 -16.93
CA THR A 26 1.91 8.68 -17.28
C THR A 26 2.93 8.05 -18.22
N ARG A 27 3.41 6.85 -17.86
CA ARG A 27 4.38 6.07 -18.66
C ARG A 27 4.00 4.61 -18.87
N GLY A 28 2.92 4.10 -18.30
CA GLY A 28 2.60 2.66 -18.28
C GLY A 28 2.66 1.94 -19.64
N GLU A 29 1.97 2.44 -20.68
CA GLU A 29 1.98 1.80 -22.00
C GLU A 29 3.34 1.90 -22.70
N GLU A 30 4.02 3.04 -22.56
CA GLU A 30 5.35 3.29 -23.14
C GLU A 30 6.43 2.43 -22.47
N ALA A 31 6.28 2.22 -21.16
CA ALA A 31 7.09 1.33 -20.34
C ALA A 31 6.78 -0.16 -20.60
N GLY A 32 5.78 -0.50 -21.41
CA GLY A 32 5.49 -1.89 -21.80
C GLY A 32 4.58 -2.67 -20.84
N ILE A 33 3.99 -2.01 -19.85
CA ILE A 33 3.04 -2.63 -18.90
C ILE A 33 1.70 -2.83 -19.62
N ARG A 34 1.51 -4.03 -20.18
CA ARG A 34 0.29 -4.45 -20.88
C ARG A 34 -0.53 -5.38 -20.00
N PHE A 35 -1.20 -4.80 -19.02
CA PHE A 35 -2.07 -5.52 -18.10
C PHE A 35 -3.45 -4.86 -18.08
N GLN A 36 -4.49 -5.67 -17.98
CA GLN A 36 -5.83 -5.19 -17.69
C GLN A 36 -6.30 -5.90 -16.44
N HIS A 37 -6.54 -5.11 -15.42
CA HIS A 37 -7.11 -5.58 -14.17
C HIS A 37 -8.55 -6.04 -14.43
N VAL A 38 -8.94 -7.14 -13.81
CA VAL A 38 -10.27 -7.73 -13.88
C VAL A 38 -10.70 -8.05 -12.46
N TYR A 39 -11.79 -7.45 -12.01
CA TYR A 39 -12.28 -7.61 -10.65
C TYR A 39 -13.79 -7.37 -10.60
N GLY A 40 -14.52 -8.46 -10.82
CA GLY A 40 -15.97 -8.49 -10.94
C GLY A 40 -16.51 -7.80 -12.18
N GLY A 41 -17.84 -7.80 -12.29
CA GLY A 41 -18.55 -7.23 -13.42
C GLY A 41 -18.46 -5.70 -13.49
N ALA A 42 -18.76 -5.14 -14.66
CA ALA A 42 -18.79 -3.69 -14.88
C ALA A 42 -19.84 -2.96 -14.01
N ASP A 43 -20.94 -3.64 -13.68
CA ASP A 43 -22.04 -3.07 -12.88
C ASP A 43 -21.75 -3.05 -11.37
N LYS A 44 -20.70 -3.72 -10.89
CA LYS A 44 -20.36 -3.89 -9.46
C LYS A 44 -21.57 -4.32 -8.63
N ARG A 45 -22.01 -5.57 -8.84
CA ARG A 45 -23.27 -6.11 -8.28
C ARG A 45 -23.15 -6.64 -6.87
N TYR A 46 -21.94 -6.96 -6.46
CA TYR A 46 -21.63 -7.57 -5.17
C TYR A 46 -20.56 -6.76 -4.44
N ILE A 47 -20.64 -6.77 -3.11
CA ILE A 47 -19.60 -6.18 -2.26
C ILE A 47 -18.22 -6.78 -2.54
N SER A 48 -18.14 -8.05 -2.94
CA SER A 48 -16.89 -8.72 -3.34
C SER A 48 -16.20 -8.12 -4.56
N GLU A 49 -16.85 -7.24 -5.32
CA GLU A 49 -16.30 -6.65 -6.55
C GLU A 49 -15.73 -5.24 -6.34
N MET A 50 -15.79 -4.71 -5.11
CA MET A 50 -15.48 -3.31 -4.84
C MET A 50 -13.98 -3.04 -4.57
N GLY A 51 -13.31 -4.00 -3.94
CA GLY A 51 -11.97 -3.82 -3.36
C GLY A 51 -10.82 -3.74 -4.36
N GLY A 52 -10.94 -4.36 -5.53
CA GLY A 52 -9.84 -4.43 -6.50
C GLY A 52 -8.69 -5.32 -6.05
N SER A 53 -7.53 -5.16 -6.69
CA SER A 53 -6.32 -5.93 -6.36
C SER A 53 -5.09 -5.03 -6.32
N GLY A 54 -4.05 -5.48 -5.63
CA GLY A 54 -2.80 -4.75 -5.46
C GLY A 54 -1.66 -5.12 -6.39
N ALA A 55 -0.51 -4.48 -6.14
CA ALA A 55 0.71 -4.61 -6.91
C ALA A 55 1.94 -4.63 -5.99
N ALA A 56 3.05 -5.20 -6.45
CA ALA A 56 4.30 -5.18 -5.72
C ALA A 56 5.50 -4.88 -6.59
N TRP A 57 6.37 -4.05 -6.02
CA TRP A 57 7.74 -3.88 -6.46
C TRP A 57 8.65 -4.87 -5.74
N LEU A 58 9.45 -5.63 -6.49
CA LEU A 58 10.36 -6.62 -5.96
C LEU A 58 11.54 -6.86 -6.91
N ASP A 59 12.73 -7.11 -6.39
CA ASP A 59 13.88 -7.55 -7.20
C ASP A 59 13.94 -9.08 -7.17
N TYR A 60 13.08 -9.75 -7.97
CA TYR A 60 12.89 -11.21 -7.83
C TYR A 60 14.07 -12.02 -8.38
N ASP A 61 14.91 -11.43 -9.25
CA ASP A 61 16.09 -12.07 -9.83
C ASP A 61 17.43 -11.45 -9.40
N VAL A 62 17.39 -10.53 -8.43
CA VAL A 62 18.55 -9.93 -7.74
C VAL A 62 19.49 -9.19 -8.69
N ASP A 63 18.90 -8.48 -9.66
CA ASP A 63 19.63 -7.70 -10.66
C ASP A 63 19.74 -6.20 -10.33
N GLY A 64 19.13 -5.78 -9.22
CA GLY A 64 19.13 -4.43 -8.70
C GLY A 64 18.08 -3.50 -9.33
N ARG A 65 17.14 -4.04 -10.13
CA ARG A 65 15.98 -3.31 -10.66
C ARG A 65 14.71 -3.85 -10.02
N MET A 66 13.76 -2.95 -9.74
CA MET A 66 12.46 -3.36 -9.24
C MET A 66 11.61 -3.91 -10.38
N ASP A 67 11.29 -5.19 -10.31
CA ASP A 67 10.31 -5.86 -11.13
C ASP A 67 8.90 -5.66 -10.56
N LEU A 68 7.90 -5.97 -11.37
CA LEU A 68 6.51 -5.70 -11.02
C LEU A 68 5.67 -6.98 -11.01
N PHE A 69 5.05 -7.28 -9.87
CA PHE A 69 4.00 -8.30 -9.75
C PHE A 69 2.62 -7.65 -9.60
N LEU A 70 1.67 -8.03 -10.45
CA LEU A 70 0.29 -7.52 -10.46
C LEU A 70 -0.66 -8.64 -10.08
N VAL A 71 -1.41 -8.43 -8.99
CA VAL A 71 -2.51 -9.31 -8.57
C VAL A 71 -3.72 -9.01 -9.45
N ASN A 72 -4.53 -10.03 -9.69
CA ASN A 72 -5.72 -9.93 -10.52
C ASN A 72 -6.87 -10.68 -9.86
N GLY A 73 -8.09 -10.29 -10.19
CA GLY A 73 -9.31 -10.96 -9.79
C GLY A 73 -9.92 -11.80 -10.93
N LEU A 74 -11.25 -11.94 -10.89
CA LEU A 74 -12.07 -12.71 -11.84
C LEU A 74 -13.29 -11.89 -12.29
N GLU A 75 -13.90 -12.21 -13.44
CA GLU A 75 -14.88 -11.32 -14.13
C GLU A 75 -16.35 -11.45 -13.66
N GLY A 76 -16.82 -12.57 -13.05
CA GLY A 76 -18.23 -12.64 -12.63
C GLY A 76 -18.86 -14.01 -12.32
N PRO A 77 -20.21 -14.11 -12.18
CA PRO A 77 -20.91 -15.02 -11.24
C PRO A 77 -20.77 -16.52 -11.40
N ALA A 78 -20.43 -17.02 -12.59
CA ALA A 78 -20.19 -18.45 -12.80
C ALA A 78 -19.02 -18.98 -11.96
N ASP A 79 -18.15 -18.08 -11.48
CA ASP A 79 -17.01 -18.33 -10.62
C ASP A 79 -17.23 -17.86 -9.15
N HIS A 80 -18.42 -17.36 -8.80
CA HIS A 80 -18.78 -17.09 -7.40
C HIS A 80 -19.06 -18.41 -6.64
N PRO A 81 -18.57 -18.58 -5.40
CA PRO A 81 -18.79 -19.81 -4.61
C PRO A 81 -20.27 -20.22 -4.44
N ALA A 82 -21.19 -19.24 -4.53
CA ALA A 82 -22.63 -19.44 -4.39
C ALA A 82 -23.32 -20.06 -5.62
N GLU A 83 -22.88 -19.76 -6.86
CA GLU A 83 -23.47 -20.39 -8.06
C GLU A 83 -22.92 -21.81 -8.28
N ALA A 84 -21.68 -22.08 -7.85
CA ALA A 84 -21.06 -23.41 -7.89
C ALA A 84 -21.83 -24.43 -7.02
N THR A 85 -22.43 -24.00 -5.90
CA THR A 85 -23.23 -24.87 -5.02
C THR A 85 -24.63 -25.17 -5.58
N ALA A 86 -25.25 -24.22 -6.30
CA ALA A 86 -26.53 -24.43 -6.98
C ALA A 86 -26.42 -25.40 -8.17
N ALA A 87 -25.28 -25.39 -8.88
CA ALA A 87 -25.00 -26.32 -9.97
C ALA A 87 -24.77 -27.78 -9.49
N HIS A 88 -24.39 -27.98 -8.23
CA HIS A 88 -24.22 -29.32 -7.66
C HIS A 88 -25.53 -29.94 -7.14
N LEU A 89 -26.47 -29.12 -6.68
CA LEU A 89 -27.77 -29.59 -6.18
C LEU A 89 -28.79 -29.90 -7.30
N THR A 90 -28.65 -29.31 -8.48
CA THR A 90 -29.55 -29.56 -9.62
C THR A 90 -29.17 -30.79 -10.47
N ARG A 91 -27.95 -31.34 -10.31
CA ARG A 91 -27.52 -32.55 -11.04
C ARG A 91 -27.90 -33.88 -10.36
N SER A 92 -28.40 -33.86 -9.12
CA SER A 92 -28.79 -35.11 -8.42
C SER A 92 -30.26 -35.51 -8.59
N SER A 93 -31.10 -34.70 -9.23
CA SER A 93 -32.49 -35.06 -9.51
C SER A 93 -32.83 -34.87 -10.98
N LEU A 94 -32.58 -35.92 -11.78
CA LEU A 94 -33.35 -36.33 -12.96
C LEU A 94 -32.57 -37.44 -13.69
N SER A 95 -32.82 -38.69 -13.30
CA SER A 95 -32.48 -39.85 -14.15
C SER A 95 -33.76 -40.47 -14.70
N SER A 96 -34.06 -40.15 -15.97
CA SER A 96 -34.69 -41.08 -16.92
C SER A 96 -34.80 -40.44 -18.31
N GLY A 97 -34.13 -41.01 -19.31
CA GLY A 97 -34.57 -40.90 -20.71
C GLY A 97 -33.54 -40.45 -21.75
N SER A 98 -32.99 -41.44 -22.47
CA SER A 98 -32.68 -41.41 -23.92
C SER A 98 -31.74 -40.33 -24.50
N SER A 99 -30.47 -40.72 -24.62
CA SER A 99 -29.56 -40.56 -25.78
C SER A 99 -30.00 -39.63 -26.93
N ARG A 100 -29.37 -38.45 -27.00
CA ARG A 100 -28.74 -37.92 -28.23
C ARG A 100 -27.44 -37.21 -27.84
N THR A 101 -26.32 -37.79 -28.22
CA THR A 101 -24.99 -37.19 -28.11
C THR A 101 -24.89 -35.96 -29.01
N ARG A 102 -24.93 -34.77 -28.39
CA ARG A 102 -24.36 -33.56 -28.95
C ARG A 102 -23.19 -33.19 -28.03
N SER A 103 -21.98 -33.37 -28.55
CA SER A 103 -20.75 -32.90 -27.91
C SER A 103 -20.74 -31.37 -27.99
N GLU A 104 -21.41 -30.71 -27.05
CA GLU A 104 -21.15 -29.32 -26.73
C GLU A 104 -20.09 -29.31 -25.65
N THR A 105 -18.83 -29.24 -26.09
CA THR A 105 -17.74 -28.70 -25.30
C THR A 105 -18.13 -27.29 -24.89
N THR A 106 -18.65 -27.12 -23.67
CA THR A 106 -18.64 -25.85 -22.97
C THR A 106 -17.19 -25.52 -22.65
N ALA A 107 -16.49 -24.94 -23.64
CA ALA A 107 -15.34 -24.13 -23.35
C ALA A 107 -15.87 -22.94 -22.54
N THR A 108 -15.57 -22.91 -21.24
CA THR A 108 -15.50 -21.67 -20.47
C THR A 108 -14.65 -20.72 -21.30
N SER A 109 -15.24 -19.61 -21.74
CA SER A 109 -14.49 -18.57 -22.45
C SER A 109 -13.57 -17.90 -21.43
N SER A 110 -12.40 -18.49 -21.18
CA SER A 110 -11.34 -17.83 -20.43
C SER A 110 -10.90 -16.61 -21.23
N SER A 111 -11.04 -15.42 -20.65
CA SER A 111 -10.33 -14.26 -21.16
C SER A 111 -8.83 -14.57 -21.11
N PRO A 112 -8.03 -14.22 -22.13
CA PRO A 112 -6.57 -14.35 -22.09
C PRO A 112 -5.88 -13.59 -20.94
N GLN A 113 -6.64 -12.80 -20.17
CA GLN A 113 -6.16 -11.87 -19.16
C GLN A 113 -6.33 -12.34 -17.70
N ASP A 114 -6.99 -13.46 -17.40
CA ASP A 114 -7.16 -13.87 -16.00
C ASP A 114 -5.84 -14.26 -15.32
N GLY A 115 -5.79 -14.10 -14.00
CA GLY A 115 -4.66 -14.49 -13.13
C GLY A 115 -3.60 -13.41 -12.98
N HIS A 116 -2.66 -13.64 -12.05
CA HIS A 116 -1.59 -12.69 -11.74
C HIS A 116 -0.58 -12.57 -12.88
N ARG A 117 0.19 -11.48 -12.90
CA ARG A 117 1.25 -11.24 -13.89
C ARG A 117 2.52 -10.76 -13.22
N LEU A 118 3.66 -11.21 -13.74
CA LEU A 118 4.99 -10.76 -13.36
C LEU A 118 5.62 -10.07 -14.57
N PHE A 119 6.25 -8.93 -14.37
CA PHE A 119 6.94 -8.16 -15.39
C PHE A 119 8.38 -7.93 -14.94
N ARG A 120 9.34 -8.36 -15.77
CA ARG A 120 10.76 -8.08 -15.55
C ARG A 120 11.08 -6.65 -16.00
N ASN A 121 11.80 -5.90 -15.18
CA ASN A 121 12.28 -4.56 -15.49
C ASN A 121 13.63 -4.58 -16.19
N ASN A 122 13.63 -4.10 -17.43
CA ASN A 122 14.81 -3.91 -18.26
C ASN A 122 15.07 -2.41 -18.48
N ARG A 123 15.46 -1.73 -17.38
CA ARG A 123 15.83 -0.30 -17.35
C ARG A 123 14.67 0.63 -17.70
N GLY A 124 13.58 0.51 -16.94
CA GLY A 124 12.34 1.27 -17.11
C GLY A 124 11.39 0.67 -18.16
N LEU A 125 11.80 -0.39 -18.87
CA LEU A 125 10.94 -1.14 -19.79
C LEU A 125 10.58 -2.50 -19.22
N PHE A 126 9.30 -2.80 -19.16
CA PHE A 126 8.72 -4.00 -18.57
C PHE A 126 8.40 -5.05 -19.62
N GLU A 127 8.91 -6.26 -19.40
CA GLU A 127 8.63 -7.44 -20.21
C GLU A 127 7.86 -8.47 -19.38
N GLU A 128 6.67 -8.87 -19.84
CA GLU A 128 5.88 -9.90 -19.15
C GLU A 128 6.65 -11.23 -19.11
N VAL A 129 6.77 -11.79 -17.90
CA VAL A 129 7.37 -13.10 -17.65
C VAL A 129 6.32 -14.19 -17.90
N PRO A 130 6.54 -15.10 -18.87
CA PRO A 130 5.53 -16.10 -19.23
C PRO A 130 5.06 -16.94 -18.05
N GLY A 131 3.74 -17.10 -17.91
CA GLY A 131 3.13 -17.86 -16.81
C GLY A 131 3.41 -17.29 -15.42
N ALA A 132 3.81 -16.01 -15.35
CA ALA A 132 4.30 -15.32 -14.14
C ALA A 132 5.30 -16.17 -13.34
N ALA A 133 6.14 -16.92 -14.07
CA ALA A 133 7.17 -17.81 -13.54
C ALA A 133 6.71 -18.82 -12.47
N GLY A 134 5.43 -19.22 -12.46
CA GLY A 134 4.88 -20.17 -11.48
C GLY A 134 3.97 -19.56 -10.40
N ALA A 135 3.81 -18.23 -10.37
CA ALA A 135 2.91 -17.51 -9.48
C ALA A 135 1.68 -16.90 -10.21
N GLY A 136 1.37 -17.39 -11.41
CA GLY A 136 0.32 -16.83 -12.30
C GLY A 136 -1.08 -17.40 -12.07
N ASP A 137 -1.39 -17.82 -10.85
CA ASP A 137 -2.64 -18.50 -10.54
C ASP A 137 -3.87 -17.64 -10.81
N LYS A 138 -4.97 -18.32 -11.10
CA LYS A 138 -6.29 -17.72 -11.32
C LYS A 138 -7.12 -17.86 -10.05
N VAL A 139 -6.91 -16.93 -9.13
CA VAL A 139 -7.74 -16.75 -7.93
C VAL A 139 -8.37 -15.37 -7.96
N TRP A 140 -9.39 -15.16 -7.14
CA TRP A 140 -9.91 -13.81 -6.90
C TRP A 140 -8.97 -13.08 -5.94
N GLY A 141 -7.81 -12.64 -6.44
CA GLY A 141 -6.75 -12.07 -5.62
C GLY A 141 -7.07 -10.64 -5.18
N ASN A 142 -6.76 -10.32 -3.94
CA ASN A 142 -6.92 -8.99 -3.35
C ASN A 142 -5.55 -8.32 -3.27
N GLY A 143 -4.88 -8.39 -2.12
CA GLY A 143 -3.59 -7.78 -1.88
C GLY A 143 -2.47 -8.79 -1.86
N LEU A 144 -1.29 -8.29 -1.52
CA LEU A 144 -0.11 -9.12 -1.38
C LEU A 144 0.88 -8.50 -0.38
N ALA A 145 1.79 -9.33 0.12
CA ALA A 145 2.99 -8.91 0.81
C ALA A 145 4.19 -9.61 0.17
N ALA A 146 5.28 -8.88 -0.06
CA ALA A 146 6.55 -9.44 -0.50
C ALA A 146 7.51 -9.49 0.70
N GLY A 147 8.35 -10.52 0.82
CA GLY A 147 9.33 -10.66 1.92
C GLY A 147 10.18 -11.91 1.79
N ASP A 148 11.42 -11.92 2.32
CA ASP A 148 12.32 -13.10 2.32
C ASP A 148 11.96 -14.01 3.51
N VAL A 149 11.05 -14.97 3.30
CA VAL A 149 10.38 -15.69 4.40
C VAL A 149 11.30 -16.73 5.06
N ASP A 150 12.23 -17.33 4.32
CA ASP A 150 13.23 -18.26 4.83
C ASP A 150 14.66 -17.71 4.90
N ASN A 151 14.83 -16.39 4.77
CA ASN A 151 16.11 -15.68 4.88
C ASN A 151 17.16 -16.17 3.86
N ASP A 152 16.75 -16.78 2.74
CA ASP A 152 17.66 -17.33 1.74
C ASP A 152 18.23 -16.26 0.80
N GLY A 153 17.65 -15.06 0.82
CA GLY A 153 18.05 -13.88 0.07
C GLY A 153 17.24 -13.65 -1.19
N PHE A 154 16.18 -14.42 -1.41
CA PHE A 154 15.24 -14.24 -2.50
C PHE A 154 13.87 -13.86 -1.94
N VAL A 155 13.28 -12.82 -2.49
CA VAL A 155 11.98 -12.32 -2.04
C VAL A 155 10.85 -13.26 -2.45
N ASP A 156 10.07 -13.72 -1.48
CA ASP A 156 8.86 -14.51 -1.63
C ASP A 156 7.62 -13.62 -1.74
N ILE A 157 6.49 -14.20 -2.18
CA ILE A 157 5.24 -13.46 -2.37
C ILE A 157 4.10 -14.19 -1.67
N TYR A 158 3.38 -13.49 -0.80
CA TYR A 158 2.10 -13.92 -0.25
C TYR A 158 0.96 -13.15 -0.90
N VAL A 159 -0.03 -13.84 -1.47
CA VAL A 159 -1.21 -13.25 -2.09
C VAL A 159 -2.45 -13.59 -1.27
N THR A 160 -3.21 -12.57 -0.88
CA THR A 160 -4.52 -12.73 -0.27
C THR A 160 -5.60 -12.85 -1.34
N ALA A 161 -6.71 -13.52 -1.01
CA ALA A 161 -7.78 -13.76 -1.98
C ALA A 161 -9.16 -13.83 -1.32
N ILE A 162 -10.20 -13.75 -2.16
CA ILE A 162 -11.48 -14.38 -1.86
C ILE A 162 -11.33 -15.87 -2.12
N GLY A 163 -11.33 -16.65 -1.04
CA GLY A 163 -10.96 -18.06 -1.07
C GLY A 163 -9.52 -18.25 -0.63
N GLN A 164 -8.88 -19.32 -1.09
CA GLN A 164 -7.57 -19.73 -0.55
C GLN A 164 -6.45 -18.74 -0.89
N ASN A 165 -5.84 -18.15 0.15
CA ASN A 165 -4.60 -17.37 0.07
C ASN A 165 -3.42 -18.26 -0.38
N ARG A 166 -2.38 -17.65 -0.96
CA ARG A 166 -1.21 -18.38 -1.52
C ARG A 166 0.11 -17.76 -1.09
N LEU A 167 1.00 -18.59 -0.56
CA LEU A 167 2.42 -18.27 -0.43
C LEU A 167 3.19 -18.89 -1.61
N TYR A 168 4.09 -18.13 -2.22
CA TYR A 168 4.96 -18.56 -3.29
C TYR A 168 6.41 -18.37 -2.88
N ARG A 169 7.16 -19.46 -2.88
CA ARG A 169 8.60 -19.42 -2.65
C ARG A 169 9.34 -19.03 -3.92
N ASN A 170 10.27 -18.09 -3.83
CA ASN A 170 11.22 -17.80 -4.90
C ASN A 170 12.36 -18.82 -4.88
N ASN A 171 12.58 -19.50 -6.01
CA ASN A 171 13.57 -20.57 -6.11
C ASN A 171 15.00 -20.04 -6.35
N GLY A 172 15.18 -18.73 -6.50
CA GLY A 172 16.47 -18.09 -6.80
C GLY A 172 16.97 -18.28 -8.23
N ASP A 173 16.15 -18.86 -9.11
CA ASP A 173 16.41 -19.04 -10.54
C ASP A 173 15.45 -18.23 -11.44
N GLY A 174 14.74 -17.27 -10.83
CA GLY A 174 13.72 -16.44 -11.47
C GLY A 174 12.37 -17.15 -11.62
N THR A 175 12.13 -18.23 -10.86
CA THR A 175 10.84 -18.92 -10.79
C THR A 175 10.29 -19.02 -9.37
N PHE A 176 8.97 -19.16 -9.29
CA PHE A 176 8.23 -19.32 -8.03
C PHE A 176 7.60 -20.71 -7.95
N THR A 177 7.41 -21.20 -6.73
CA THR A 177 6.68 -22.45 -6.46
C THR A 177 5.67 -22.25 -5.34
N PRO A 178 4.41 -22.72 -5.48
CA PRO A 178 3.45 -22.69 -4.38
C PRO A 178 4.00 -23.40 -3.15
N TRP A 179 3.94 -22.71 -2.02
CA TRP A 179 4.47 -23.17 -0.76
C TRP A 179 3.33 -23.44 0.21
N ILE A 180 3.16 -24.71 0.59
CA ILE A 180 2.20 -25.09 1.63
C ILE A 180 2.87 -24.92 2.99
N ALA A 181 2.61 -23.79 3.63
CA ALA A 181 3.25 -23.34 4.85
C ALA A 181 2.28 -23.19 6.03
N GLY A 182 0.98 -23.46 5.84
CA GLY A 182 -0.04 -23.35 6.90
C GLY A 182 -0.75 -22.00 6.94
N VAL A 183 -0.58 -21.19 5.88
CA VAL A 183 -1.18 -19.85 5.72
C VAL A 183 -2.25 -19.81 4.62
N GLU A 184 -2.63 -20.96 4.06
CA GLU A 184 -3.58 -21.10 2.95
C GLU A 184 -5.04 -20.99 3.41
N ASP A 185 -5.33 -19.97 4.22
CA ASP A 185 -6.66 -19.66 4.76
C ASP A 185 -7.63 -19.32 3.62
N SER A 186 -8.90 -19.68 3.80
CA SER A 186 -9.98 -19.47 2.82
C SER A 186 -10.97 -18.36 3.19
N ARG A 187 -10.78 -17.71 4.35
CA ARG A 187 -11.45 -16.46 4.67
C ARG A 187 -11.10 -15.40 3.63
N TRP A 188 -11.95 -14.40 3.48
CA TRP A 188 -11.68 -13.28 2.59
C TRP A 188 -10.57 -12.41 3.17
N GLY A 189 -9.33 -12.74 2.81
CA GLY A 189 -8.15 -11.96 3.14
C GLY A 189 -8.05 -10.72 2.26
N THR A 190 -7.83 -9.55 2.86
CA THR A 190 -7.67 -8.27 2.17
C THR A 190 -6.19 -7.89 2.10
N SER A 191 -5.64 -7.22 3.10
CA SER A 191 -4.22 -6.87 3.16
C SER A 191 -3.41 -7.84 4.02
N ALA A 192 -2.10 -7.84 3.83
CA ALA A 192 -1.16 -8.60 4.65
C ALA A 192 0.15 -7.82 4.85
N VAL A 193 0.86 -8.08 5.94
CA VAL A 193 2.21 -7.54 6.18
C VAL A 193 3.11 -8.63 6.76
N PHE A 194 4.36 -8.63 6.31
CA PHE A 194 5.43 -9.36 6.97
C PHE A 194 6.10 -8.47 8.03
N THR A 195 6.40 -9.02 9.19
CA THR A 195 7.11 -8.32 10.27
C THR A 195 7.80 -9.31 11.20
N ASP A 196 8.87 -8.92 11.87
CA ASP A 196 9.56 -9.76 12.87
C ASP A 196 9.01 -9.41 14.26
N TRP A 197 7.81 -9.91 14.57
CA TRP A 197 7.07 -9.47 15.74
C TRP A 197 7.74 -9.92 17.02
N ASP A 198 8.10 -11.20 17.13
CA ASP A 198 8.68 -11.72 18.37
C ASP A 198 10.22 -11.59 18.47
N ALA A 199 10.84 -10.93 17.49
CA ALA A 199 12.27 -10.65 17.40
C ALA A 199 13.13 -11.93 17.36
N ASP A 200 12.63 -12.97 16.67
CA ASP A 200 13.34 -14.23 16.48
C ASP A 200 14.09 -14.31 15.13
N GLY A 201 13.99 -13.26 14.30
CA GLY A 201 14.69 -13.13 13.03
C GLY A 201 13.94 -13.74 11.85
N ASN A 202 12.76 -14.32 12.06
CA ASN A 202 11.90 -14.81 11.00
C ASN A 202 10.74 -13.86 10.78
N LEU A 203 10.36 -13.64 9.52
CA LEU A 203 9.22 -12.80 9.21
C LEU A 203 7.92 -13.55 9.54
N ASP A 204 7.19 -13.06 10.54
CA ASP A 204 5.81 -13.39 10.87
C ASP A 204 4.84 -12.70 9.90
N LEU A 205 3.59 -13.17 9.85
CA LEU A 205 2.60 -12.72 8.86
C LEU A 205 1.27 -12.35 9.54
N TYR A 206 0.86 -11.08 9.42
CA TYR A 206 -0.49 -10.65 9.80
C TYR A 206 -1.36 -10.51 8.54
N VAL A 207 -2.59 -11.01 8.59
CA VAL A 207 -3.56 -10.98 7.48
C VAL A 207 -4.88 -10.39 7.99
N ALA A 208 -5.29 -9.27 7.40
CA ALA A 208 -6.60 -8.70 7.64
C ALA A 208 -7.68 -9.48 6.88
N ASN A 209 -8.85 -9.68 7.50
CA ASN A 209 -10.01 -10.28 6.87
C ASN A 209 -11.22 -9.36 6.95
N TYR A 210 -12.11 -9.47 5.96
CA TYR A 210 -13.20 -8.50 5.79
C TYR A 210 -14.55 -9.00 6.29
N VAL A 211 -15.29 -9.73 5.44
CA VAL A 211 -16.61 -10.27 5.79
C VAL A 211 -16.71 -11.74 5.44
N THR A 212 -17.55 -12.44 6.20
CA THR A 212 -17.89 -13.83 5.91
C THR A 212 -18.56 -13.88 4.54
N LEU A 213 -18.24 -14.88 3.72
CA LEU A 213 -18.90 -15.07 2.41
C LEU A 213 -20.05 -16.09 2.48
N GLU A 214 -20.70 -16.19 3.64
CA GLU A 214 -21.92 -16.97 3.80
C GLU A 214 -23.04 -16.48 2.84
N PRO A 215 -24.07 -17.29 2.52
CA PRO A 215 -25.13 -16.89 1.59
C PRO A 215 -25.84 -15.57 1.92
N GLN A 216 -25.72 -15.07 3.17
CA GLN A 216 -26.29 -13.79 3.62
C GLN A 216 -25.40 -12.57 3.32
N ALA A 217 -24.11 -12.75 3.06
CA ALA A 217 -23.18 -11.69 2.65
C ALA A 217 -23.02 -11.61 1.12
N ASN A 218 -23.39 -12.68 0.42
CA ASN A 218 -23.36 -12.75 -1.04
C ASN A 218 -24.71 -12.34 -1.67
N VAL A 219 -25.28 -11.24 -1.16
CA VAL A 219 -26.60 -10.73 -1.57
C VAL A 219 -26.39 -9.73 -2.69
N SER A 220 -26.91 -10.06 -3.87
CA SER A 220 -26.75 -9.21 -5.05
C SER A 220 -27.61 -7.94 -4.97
N LEU A 221 -27.28 -6.95 -5.80
CA LEU A 221 -28.15 -5.82 -6.15
C LEU A 221 -29.60 -6.19 -6.50
N ASP A 222 -29.85 -7.44 -6.93
CA ASP A 222 -31.19 -7.92 -7.31
C ASP A 222 -31.95 -8.47 -6.09
N ASP A 223 -31.26 -8.88 -5.03
CA ASP A 223 -31.81 -9.51 -3.83
C ASP A 223 -32.03 -8.52 -2.68
N LEU A 224 -31.12 -7.55 -2.51
CA LEU A 224 -31.23 -6.46 -1.53
C LEU A 224 -30.65 -5.17 -2.13
N VAL A 225 -31.48 -4.13 -2.14
CA VAL A 225 -31.14 -2.83 -2.72
C VAL A 225 -30.99 -1.81 -1.60
N CYS A 226 -29.79 -1.26 -1.47
CA CYS A 226 -29.57 -0.07 -0.68
C CYS A 226 -29.73 1.19 -1.54
N ARG A 227 -30.03 2.31 -0.87
CA ARG A 227 -30.02 3.63 -1.51
C ARG A 227 -28.84 4.40 -0.99
N TYR A 228 -27.98 4.82 -1.90
CA TYR A 228 -26.86 5.68 -1.55
C TYR A 228 -27.40 7.01 -1.03
N GLU A 229 -26.96 7.44 0.15
CA GLU A 229 -27.62 8.51 0.91
C GLU A 229 -27.64 9.84 0.14
N PHE A 230 -26.56 10.14 -0.58
CA PHE A 230 -26.36 11.43 -1.25
C PHE A 230 -27.07 11.54 -2.60
N THR A 231 -27.04 10.48 -3.41
CA THR A 231 -27.63 10.51 -4.78
C THR A 231 -28.99 9.83 -4.86
N GLY A 232 -29.35 9.00 -3.88
CA GLY A 232 -30.53 8.12 -3.92
C GLY A 232 -30.41 6.95 -4.91
N ALA A 233 -29.25 6.78 -5.55
CA ALA A 233 -28.96 5.71 -6.50
C ALA A 233 -29.16 4.33 -5.86
N ARG A 234 -29.61 3.37 -6.66
CA ARG A 234 -29.74 1.98 -6.24
C ARG A 234 -28.36 1.33 -6.31
N VAL A 235 -27.86 0.90 -5.15
CA VAL A 235 -26.51 0.37 -4.98
C VAL A 235 -26.54 -0.89 -4.12
N PHE A 236 -25.46 -1.68 -4.17
CA PHE A 236 -25.33 -2.80 -3.25
C PHE A 236 -25.17 -2.25 -1.83
N CYS A 237 -25.51 -3.05 -0.83
CA CYS A 237 -25.37 -2.63 0.55
C CYS A 237 -23.90 -2.75 1.00
N GLY A 238 -23.38 -1.72 1.64
CA GLY A 238 -22.08 -1.78 2.33
C GLY A 238 -22.08 -2.83 3.46
N PRO A 239 -20.94 -3.02 4.14
CA PRO A 239 -20.77 -4.14 5.06
C PRO A 239 -21.59 -4.03 6.35
N THR A 240 -22.17 -2.86 6.65
CA THR A 240 -22.98 -2.64 7.85
C THR A 240 -24.10 -3.68 7.99
N GLY A 241 -24.01 -4.51 9.03
CA GLY A 241 -24.97 -5.58 9.31
C GLY A 241 -24.62 -6.95 8.71
N LEU A 242 -23.53 -7.06 7.95
CA LEU A 242 -22.92 -8.34 7.60
C LEU A 242 -22.16 -8.91 8.80
N VAL A 243 -21.80 -10.20 8.72
CA VAL A 243 -20.95 -10.84 9.73
C VAL A 243 -19.50 -10.68 9.27
N GLY A 244 -18.68 -10.00 10.08
CA GLY A 244 -17.26 -9.81 9.82
C GLY A 244 -16.45 -11.11 10.00
N GLU A 245 -15.24 -11.12 9.48
CA GLU A 245 -14.28 -12.21 9.65
C GLU A 245 -13.09 -11.74 10.47
N ARG A 246 -12.63 -12.56 11.41
CA ARG A 246 -11.47 -12.20 12.23
C ARG A 246 -10.20 -12.21 11.42
N ASP A 247 -9.34 -11.24 11.69
CA ASP A 247 -7.94 -11.24 11.29
C ASP A 247 -7.17 -12.49 11.80
N VAL A 248 -6.02 -12.75 11.19
CA VAL A 248 -5.13 -13.84 11.61
C VAL A 248 -3.71 -13.35 11.69
N PHE A 249 -3.05 -13.69 12.78
CA PHE A 249 -1.64 -13.50 12.94
C PHE A 249 -0.95 -14.86 12.99
N TYR A 250 0.06 -15.04 12.14
CA TYR A 250 0.83 -16.26 12.00
C TYR A 250 2.27 -16.05 12.44
N ARG A 251 2.73 -16.90 13.35
CA ARG A 251 4.14 -16.97 13.73
C ARG A 251 4.90 -17.85 12.75
N ASN A 252 6.01 -17.38 12.22
CA ASN A 252 6.95 -18.20 11.46
C ASN A 252 7.81 -19.05 12.40
N GLN A 253 7.89 -20.34 12.14
CA GLN A 253 8.62 -21.29 13.01
C GLN A 253 10.12 -21.39 12.68
N GLY A 254 10.59 -20.65 11.66
CA GLY A 254 11.98 -20.66 11.18
C GLY A 254 12.35 -21.88 10.34
N ASP A 255 11.40 -22.80 10.10
CA ASP A 255 11.54 -23.93 9.17
C ASP A 255 10.71 -23.74 7.88
N GLY A 256 10.17 -22.53 7.70
CA GLY A 256 9.32 -22.17 6.57
C GLY A 256 7.86 -22.63 6.71
N THR A 257 7.45 -23.02 7.93
CA THR A 257 6.04 -23.23 8.28
C THR A 257 5.57 -22.18 9.28
N PHE A 258 4.26 -21.96 9.31
CA PHE A 258 3.61 -20.99 10.16
C PHE A 258 2.60 -21.64 11.10
N GLU A 259 2.47 -21.07 12.30
CA GLU A 259 1.42 -21.41 13.26
C GLU A 259 0.61 -20.16 13.61
N ALA A 260 -0.71 -20.24 13.53
CA ALA A 260 -1.56 -19.14 13.93
C ALA A 260 -1.47 -18.92 15.46
N TRP A 261 -1.30 -17.66 15.88
CA TRP A 261 -1.49 -17.28 17.27
C TRP A 261 -2.93 -17.54 17.73
N PRO A 262 -3.17 -17.67 19.05
CA PRO A 262 -4.51 -17.88 19.59
C PRO A 262 -5.52 -16.83 19.09
N THR A 263 -6.49 -17.28 18.28
CA THR A 263 -7.45 -16.42 17.54
C THR A 263 -8.47 -15.69 18.42
N THR A 264 -8.44 -15.87 19.74
CA THR A 264 -9.33 -15.17 20.66
C THR A 264 -8.85 -13.77 21.02
N GLU A 265 -7.59 -13.44 20.73
CA GLU A 265 -6.96 -12.17 21.08
C GLU A 265 -6.78 -11.23 19.87
N ILE A 266 -6.84 -11.79 18.66
CA ILE A 266 -6.76 -11.06 17.40
C ILE A 266 -8.18 -10.82 16.89
N ASP A 267 -8.51 -9.55 16.74
CA ASP A 267 -9.80 -9.02 16.28
C ASP A 267 -11.02 -9.77 16.86
N PRO A 268 -11.21 -9.74 18.20
CA PRO A 268 -12.24 -10.55 18.85
C PRO A 268 -13.67 -10.22 18.38
N GLU A 269 -13.89 -8.97 17.96
CA GLU A 269 -15.15 -8.43 17.48
C GLU A 269 -15.40 -8.70 15.98
N ALA A 270 -14.43 -9.29 15.27
CA ALA A 270 -14.51 -9.54 13.83
C ALA A 270 -14.86 -8.25 13.06
N THR A 271 -14.00 -7.24 13.22
CA THR A 271 -14.09 -5.98 12.48
C THR A 271 -13.91 -6.22 10.98
N TYR A 272 -14.13 -5.19 10.17
CA TYR A 272 -14.02 -5.31 8.73
C TYR A 272 -12.61 -4.89 8.27
N GLY A 273 -11.61 -5.70 8.63
CA GLY A 273 -10.20 -5.46 8.35
C GLY A 273 -9.92 -5.28 6.85
N PHE A 274 -9.19 -4.21 6.48
CA PHE A 274 -9.02 -3.82 5.09
C PHE A 274 -7.58 -3.51 4.70
N ALA A 275 -6.97 -2.49 5.31
CA ALA A 275 -5.54 -2.18 5.15
C ALA A 275 -4.83 -2.27 6.49
N LEU A 276 -3.53 -2.50 6.46
CA LEU A 276 -2.73 -2.57 7.68
C LEU A 276 -1.28 -2.18 7.42
N VAL A 277 -0.60 -1.77 8.49
CA VAL A 277 0.82 -1.42 8.47
C VAL A 277 1.48 -1.88 9.78
N ALA A 278 2.75 -2.28 9.69
CA ALA A 278 3.61 -2.51 10.85
C ALA A 278 4.54 -1.31 11.04
N THR A 279 4.64 -0.78 12.26
CA THR A 279 5.48 0.38 12.61
C THR A 279 5.80 0.40 14.09
N ASP A 280 7.02 0.78 14.47
CA ASP A 280 7.42 1.06 15.87
C ASP A 280 6.86 2.43 16.32
N CYS A 281 5.65 2.46 16.87
CA CYS A 281 4.97 3.72 17.22
C CYS A 281 5.30 4.26 18.62
N ASP A 282 5.98 3.49 19.48
CA ASP A 282 6.40 3.94 20.81
C ASP A 282 7.93 4.06 20.98
N GLY A 283 8.68 3.75 19.92
CA GLY A 283 10.13 3.86 19.88
C GLY A 283 10.85 2.78 20.69
N ASP A 284 10.19 1.67 21.03
CA ASP A 284 10.77 0.56 21.77
C ASP A 284 11.58 -0.43 20.89
N ARG A 285 11.62 -0.16 19.58
CA ARG A 285 12.27 -0.95 18.52
C ARG A 285 11.60 -2.29 18.26
N ARG A 286 10.31 -2.39 18.52
CA ARG A 286 9.49 -3.53 18.16
C ARG A 286 8.33 -3.07 17.29
N PRO A 287 7.90 -3.90 16.34
CA PRO A 287 6.80 -3.52 15.47
C PRO A 287 5.48 -3.54 16.25
N ASP A 288 4.68 -2.49 16.10
CA ASP A 288 3.26 -2.49 16.41
C ASP A 288 2.45 -2.65 15.11
N ILE A 289 1.21 -3.12 15.20
CA ILE A 289 0.36 -3.34 14.01
C ILE A 289 -0.88 -2.47 14.11
N TYR A 290 -1.07 -1.60 13.11
CA TYR A 290 -2.29 -0.82 12.93
C TYR A 290 -3.11 -1.38 11.76
N VAL A 291 -4.42 -1.53 11.96
CA VAL A 291 -5.36 -2.02 10.93
C VAL A 291 -6.44 -0.97 10.70
N ALA A 292 -6.52 -0.47 9.47
CA ALA A 292 -7.66 0.31 9.00
C ALA A 292 -8.82 -0.64 8.68
N THR A 293 -9.96 -0.36 9.27
CA THR A 293 -11.17 -1.18 9.18
C THR A 293 -12.30 -0.39 8.53
N ASP A 294 -13.05 -1.03 7.65
CA ASP A 294 -14.24 -0.43 7.05
C ASP A 294 -15.36 -0.29 8.11
N THR A 295 -16.03 0.86 8.15
CA THR A 295 -17.22 1.21 8.95
C THR A 295 -17.16 0.90 10.46
N THR A 296 -16.06 0.34 10.95
CA THR A 296 -15.84 -0.15 12.30
C THR A 296 -14.63 0.56 12.90
N MET A 297 -14.29 0.25 14.15
CA MET A 297 -13.17 0.91 14.83
C MET A 297 -11.85 0.32 14.30
N ASN A 298 -10.93 1.20 13.89
CA ASN A 298 -9.58 0.78 13.51
C ASN A 298 -8.86 0.12 14.69
N LEU A 299 -8.01 -0.86 14.40
CA LEU A 299 -7.31 -1.66 15.41
C LEU A 299 -5.87 -1.20 15.58
N LEU A 300 -5.34 -1.30 16.81
CA LEU A 300 -3.92 -1.16 17.10
C LEU A 300 -3.49 -2.26 18.07
N TYR A 301 -2.50 -3.05 17.69
CA TYR A 301 -1.88 -4.08 18.51
C TYR A 301 -0.47 -3.68 18.91
N ARG A 302 -0.21 -3.72 20.22
CA ARG A 302 1.12 -3.53 20.80
C ARG A 302 1.63 -4.80 21.47
N HIS A 303 2.90 -4.81 21.83
CA HIS A 303 3.48 -5.91 22.60
C HIS A 303 2.87 -6.07 24.01
N GLY A 304 2.15 -7.17 24.20
CA GLY A 304 1.57 -7.58 25.48
C GLY A 304 2.46 -8.56 26.28
N PRO A 305 1.94 -9.07 27.41
CA PRO A 305 2.62 -10.07 28.22
C PRO A 305 2.96 -11.33 27.40
N ALA A 306 4.16 -11.87 27.62
CA ALA A 306 4.69 -13.03 26.89
C ALA A 306 4.83 -12.85 25.36
N GLY A 307 4.83 -11.60 24.88
CA GLY A 307 5.00 -11.28 23.46
C GLY A 307 3.73 -11.39 22.63
N LEU A 308 2.58 -11.67 23.24
CA LEU A 308 1.30 -11.73 22.54
C LEU A 308 0.80 -10.33 22.16
N PRO A 309 0.11 -10.16 21.02
CA PRO A 309 -0.55 -8.92 20.65
C PRO A 309 -1.57 -8.48 21.70
N GLN A 310 -1.47 -7.23 22.12
CA GLN A 310 -2.40 -6.58 23.03
C GLN A 310 -3.14 -5.46 22.32
N ASP A 311 -4.47 -5.57 22.28
CA ASP A 311 -5.35 -4.52 21.78
C ASP A 311 -5.19 -3.22 22.58
N SER A 312 -4.77 -2.17 21.86
CA SER A 312 -4.61 -0.79 22.32
C SER A 312 -5.50 0.18 21.54
N SER A 313 -6.42 -0.31 20.72
CA SER A 313 -7.18 0.43 19.72
C SER A 313 -7.91 1.64 20.32
N LEU A 314 -8.70 1.42 21.38
CA LEU A 314 -9.47 2.48 22.02
C LEU A 314 -8.61 3.52 22.75
N VAL A 315 -7.53 3.08 23.39
CA VAL A 315 -6.68 3.96 24.23
C VAL A 315 -5.64 4.73 23.42
N SER A 316 -5.31 4.25 22.22
CA SER A 316 -4.39 4.91 21.29
C SER A 316 -4.91 6.26 20.79
N GLY A 317 -6.23 6.45 20.71
CA GLY A 317 -6.83 7.63 20.07
C GLY A 317 -6.88 7.56 18.54
N ALA A 318 -6.39 6.48 17.91
CA ALA A 318 -6.40 6.28 16.47
C ALA A 318 -7.49 5.30 15.97
N GLY A 319 -8.42 4.88 16.85
CA GLY A 319 -9.53 3.99 16.48
C GLY A 319 -10.73 4.68 15.80
N PHE A 320 -10.82 6.01 15.89
CA PHE A 320 -11.97 6.82 15.43
C PHE A 320 -11.49 8.20 14.94
N SER A 321 -12.34 8.95 14.23
CA SER A 321 -12.10 10.38 13.97
C SER A 321 -11.96 11.19 15.25
N GLY A 322 -11.44 12.43 15.16
CA GLY A 322 -11.40 13.38 16.27
C GLY A 322 -12.77 13.74 16.88
N SER A 323 -13.87 13.40 16.19
CA SER A 323 -15.25 13.54 16.70
C SER A 323 -15.80 12.27 17.37
N GLY A 324 -15.02 11.18 17.40
CA GLY A 324 -15.39 9.90 17.99
C GLY A 324 -16.31 9.04 17.11
N LEU A 325 -16.32 9.27 15.80
CA LEU A 325 -17.09 8.48 14.82
C LEU A 325 -16.20 7.43 14.18
N ALA A 326 -16.74 6.22 14.03
CA ALA A 326 -16.16 5.21 13.15
C ALA A 326 -16.28 5.70 11.71
N GLN A 327 -15.22 5.49 10.94
CA GLN A 327 -15.13 5.85 9.53
C GLN A 327 -14.89 4.57 8.73
N ALA A 328 -14.95 4.66 7.40
CA ALA A 328 -14.58 3.53 6.56
C ALA A 328 -13.09 3.55 6.22
N GLY A 329 -12.24 3.15 7.18
CA GLY A 329 -10.81 3.07 6.99
C GLY A 329 -10.45 2.10 5.86
N MET A 330 -9.91 2.60 4.76
CA MET A 330 -9.64 1.80 3.56
C MET A 330 -8.16 1.58 3.27
N GLY A 331 -7.33 2.60 3.46
CA GLY A 331 -5.87 2.53 3.31
C GLY A 331 -5.18 3.18 4.49
N VAL A 332 -3.96 2.74 4.80
CA VAL A 332 -3.15 3.32 5.87
C VAL A 332 -1.68 3.39 5.48
N THR A 333 -1.06 4.55 5.70
CA THR A 333 0.39 4.75 5.60
C THR A 333 0.94 5.33 6.90
N THR A 334 2.25 5.21 7.09
CA THR A 334 2.96 5.78 8.22
C THR A 334 4.21 6.52 7.78
N GLY A 335 4.66 7.52 8.53
CA GLY A 335 5.74 8.44 8.16
C GLY A 335 6.06 9.42 9.29
N ASP A 336 7.27 9.97 9.31
CA ASP A 336 7.72 11.03 10.23
C ASP A 336 7.53 12.38 9.52
N TYR A 337 6.25 12.76 9.28
CA TYR A 337 5.93 13.86 8.36
C TYR A 337 6.29 15.23 8.93
N ASP A 338 6.39 15.34 10.26
CA ASP A 338 6.75 16.57 10.97
C ASP A 338 8.20 16.60 11.48
N ARG A 339 8.97 15.54 11.22
CA ARG A 339 10.39 15.37 11.56
C ARG A 339 10.67 15.40 13.07
N ASP A 340 9.72 14.98 13.90
CA ASP A 340 9.94 14.84 15.34
C ASP A 340 10.57 13.48 15.73
N GLY A 341 10.54 12.52 14.82
CA GLY A 341 11.10 11.18 14.98
C GLY A 341 10.11 10.14 15.47
N ASP A 342 8.84 10.48 15.67
CA ASP A 342 7.77 9.54 15.99
C ASP A 342 6.96 9.28 14.72
N PHE A 343 6.69 8.01 14.38
CA PHE A 343 5.97 7.69 13.15
C PHE A 343 4.46 7.92 13.33
N ASP A 344 3.90 8.76 12.47
CA ASP A 344 2.50 9.14 12.40
C ASP A 344 1.68 8.20 11.51
N LEU A 345 0.35 8.32 11.52
CA LEU A 345 -0.54 7.53 10.67
C LEU A 345 -1.41 8.44 9.81
N PHE A 346 -1.60 8.07 8.55
CA PHE A 346 -2.63 8.66 7.70
C PHE A 346 -3.56 7.57 7.17
N VAL A 347 -4.87 7.76 7.36
CA VAL A 347 -5.91 6.77 7.03
C VAL A 347 -6.89 7.38 6.04
N THR A 348 -7.14 6.68 4.93
CA THR A 348 -8.14 7.09 3.94
C THR A 348 -9.51 6.54 4.29
N ASN A 349 -10.56 7.30 3.94
CA ASN A 349 -11.93 7.04 4.38
C ASN A 349 -12.95 7.16 3.24
N PHE A 350 -14.21 6.84 3.57
CA PHE A 350 -15.33 6.94 2.65
C PHE A 350 -15.55 8.39 2.18
N GLN A 351 -16.20 8.54 1.03
CA GLN A 351 -16.58 9.85 0.52
C GLN A 351 -17.49 10.58 1.53
N PHE A 352 -17.24 11.88 1.69
CA PHE A 352 -17.86 12.78 2.68
C PHE A 352 -17.44 12.58 4.14
N ASP A 353 -16.60 11.58 4.42
CA ASP A 353 -15.68 11.64 5.57
C ASP A 353 -14.39 12.34 5.13
N ASN A 354 -13.62 12.89 6.07
CA ASN A 354 -12.25 13.31 5.77
C ASN A 354 -11.30 12.12 5.88
N ASN A 355 -10.20 12.13 5.12
CA ASN A 355 -9.07 11.23 5.40
C ASN A 355 -8.33 11.77 6.63
N THR A 356 -7.97 10.89 7.56
CA THR A 356 -7.54 11.28 8.90
C THR A 356 -6.02 11.22 9.04
N LEU A 357 -5.40 12.34 9.44
CA LEU A 357 -4.00 12.40 9.86
C LEU A 357 -3.92 12.33 11.39
N TYR A 358 -3.32 11.28 11.89
CA TYR A 358 -3.05 11.04 13.30
C TYR A 358 -1.58 11.33 13.60
N ARG A 359 -1.33 12.41 14.34
CA ARG A 359 0.01 12.72 14.84
C ARG A 359 0.30 11.88 16.09
N ASN A 360 1.41 11.17 16.09
CA ASN A 360 1.92 10.40 17.22
C ASN A 360 2.48 11.33 18.31
N ARG A 361 2.49 10.87 19.56
CA ARG A 361 3.02 11.59 20.72
C ARG A 361 4.23 10.89 21.33
N GLY A 362 4.75 9.87 20.65
CA GLY A 362 5.92 9.07 21.04
C GLY A 362 5.63 7.92 22.00
N ASP A 363 4.36 7.58 22.22
CA ASP A 363 3.94 6.49 23.11
C ASP A 363 2.83 5.59 22.51
N CYS A 364 2.70 5.62 21.17
CA CYS A 364 1.54 5.13 20.41
C CYS A 364 0.21 5.80 20.81
N GLY A 365 0.27 6.98 21.45
CA GLY A 365 -0.86 7.86 21.63
C GLY A 365 -0.96 8.85 20.48
N PHE A 366 -2.12 8.92 19.84
CA PHE A 366 -2.33 9.69 18.62
C PHE A 366 -3.34 10.83 18.81
N GLU A 367 -3.16 11.87 18.01
CA GLU A 367 -4.07 13.02 17.92
C GLU A 367 -4.48 13.26 16.47
N ASP A 368 -5.78 13.36 16.22
CA ASP A 368 -6.29 13.82 14.92
C ASP A 368 -5.93 15.30 14.72
N VAL A 369 -5.05 15.56 13.74
CA VAL A 369 -4.57 16.89 13.35
C VAL A 369 -5.01 17.27 11.93
N THR A 370 -5.95 16.53 11.34
CA THR A 370 -6.35 16.61 9.93
C THR A 370 -6.70 18.02 9.45
N GLU A 371 -7.49 18.76 10.23
CA GLU A 371 -7.88 20.13 9.89
C GLU A 371 -6.70 21.12 10.04
N LEU A 372 -5.82 20.88 11.01
CA LEU A 372 -4.67 21.75 11.29
C LEU A 372 -3.56 21.58 10.25
N SER A 373 -3.46 20.39 9.66
CA SER A 373 -2.46 20.05 8.64
C SER A 373 -2.88 20.41 7.23
N GLY A 374 -4.12 20.88 7.01
CA GLY A 374 -4.62 21.26 5.69
C GLY A 374 -5.26 20.12 4.88
N LEU A 375 -5.45 18.93 5.48
CA LEU A 375 -5.96 17.73 4.80
C LEU A 375 -7.47 17.51 4.94
N GLY A 376 -8.16 18.25 5.81
CA GLY A 376 -9.59 18.11 6.08
C GLY A 376 -10.47 18.34 4.84
N ALA A 377 -10.78 19.59 4.54
CA ALA A 377 -11.69 19.95 3.45
C ALA A 377 -11.33 19.38 2.05
N PRO A 378 -10.04 19.30 1.64
CA PRO A 378 -9.69 18.80 0.31
C PRO A 378 -9.99 17.31 0.08
N THR A 379 -10.02 16.49 1.13
CA THR A 379 -10.21 15.04 1.00
C THR A 379 -11.68 14.61 1.02
N VAL A 380 -12.54 15.39 1.68
CA VAL A 380 -14.00 15.13 1.82
C VAL A 380 -14.73 14.77 0.51
N PRO A 381 -14.45 15.41 -0.65
CA PRO A 381 -15.20 15.10 -1.87
C PRO A 381 -14.87 13.75 -2.51
N TYR A 382 -13.86 13.03 -2.04
CA TYR A 382 -13.33 11.84 -2.70
C TYR A 382 -13.40 10.61 -1.80
N MET A 383 -13.46 9.44 -2.43
CA MET A 383 -13.46 8.16 -1.74
C MET A 383 -12.05 7.56 -1.82
N GLY A 384 -11.31 7.63 -0.71
CA GLY A 384 -9.88 7.32 -0.67
C GLY A 384 -9.58 5.84 -0.50
N TRP A 385 -8.47 5.39 -1.09
CA TRP A 385 -7.99 4.01 -1.04
C TRP A 385 -6.52 3.97 -0.63
N ALA A 386 -5.60 3.55 -1.50
CA ALA A 386 -4.18 3.60 -1.19
C ALA A 386 -3.72 5.01 -0.85
N THR A 387 -2.76 5.07 0.06
CA THR A 387 -2.10 6.31 0.48
C THR A 387 -0.65 6.02 0.80
N ILE A 388 0.24 6.95 0.51
CA ILE A 388 1.69 6.78 0.62
C ILE A 388 2.31 8.09 1.11
N PHE A 389 3.17 8.00 2.13
CA PHE A 389 4.11 9.07 2.48
C PHE A 389 5.43 8.87 1.74
N PHE A 390 5.88 9.89 1.01
CA PHE A 390 7.15 9.89 0.27
C PHE A 390 7.57 11.32 -0.05
N ASP A 391 8.84 11.57 -0.37
CA ASP A 391 9.29 12.90 -0.79
C ASP A 391 9.28 12.98 -2.32
N LEU A 392 8.39 13.80 -2.89
CA LEU A 392 8.19 13.90 -4.33
C LEU A 392 9.11 14.93 -4.99
N ASP A 393 9.38 16.06 -4.34
CA ASP A 393 10.13 17.18 -4.94
C ASP A 393 11.61 17.25 -4.48
N GLY A 394 12.00 16.34 -3.60
CA GLY A 394 13.35 16.16 -3.09
C GLY A 394 13.76 17.21 -2.04
N ASP A 395 12.81 17.81 -1.35
CA ASP A 395 13.02 18.82 -0.30
C ASP A 395 13.10 18.27 1.12
N ALA A 396 13.23 16.95 1.23
CA ALA A 396 13.29 16.14 2.44
C ALA A 396 12.02 16.20 3.30
N ASP A 397 10.93 16.86 2.87
CA ASP A 397 9.64 16.76 3.52
C ASP A 397 8.91 15.52 2.97
N GLN A 398 8.22 14.77 3.83
CA GLN A 398 7.34 13.72 3.35
C GLN A 398 6.03 14.34 2.87
N ASP A 399 5.79 14.21 1.57
CA ASP A 399 4.56 14.50 0.86
C ASP A 399 3.58 13.32 0.96
N LEU A 400 2.35 13.53 0.51
CA LEU A 400 1.28 12.56 0.68
C LEU A 400 0.49 12.36 -0.63
N TYR A 401 0.42 11.11 -1.07
CA TYR A 401 -0.44 10.70 -2.19
C TYR A 401 -1.65 9.92 -1.68
N VAL A 402 -2.78 10.04 -2.39
CA VAL A 402 -4.04 9.32 -2.14
C VAL A 402 -4.67 8.91 -3.47
N ALA A 403 -4.85 7.60 -3.66
CA ALA A 403 -5.63 7.03 -4.75
C ALA A 403 -7.14 7.17 -4.47
N ASN A 404 -7.94 7.56 -5.45
CA ASN A 404 -9.38 7.71 -5.29
C ASN A 404 -10.22 7.03 -6.38
N GLY A 405 -11.45 6.68 -6.03
CA GLY A 405 -12.44 6.20 -6.98
C GLY A 405 -13.63 5.57 -6.28
N ASN A 406 -14.85 5.96 -6.64
CA ASN A 406 -16.07 5.51 -5.95
C ASN A 406 -16.27 3.97 -6.13
N ILE A 407 -17.06 3.33 -5.26
CA ILE A 407 -17.42 1.91 -5.38
C ILE A 407 -18.65 1.66 -6.24
N PHE A 408 -19.44 2.70 -6.53
CA PHE A 408 -20.74 2.61 -7.18
C PHE A 408 -20.72 3.26 -8.58
N PRO A 409 -20.65 2.49 -9.67
CA PRO A 409 -20.81 3.03 -11.03
C PRO A 409 -22.12 3.81 -11.22
N GLN A 410 -23.15 3.50 -10.42
CA GLN A 410 -24.49 4.08 -10.52
C GLN A 410 -24.57 5.55 -10.09
N VAL A 411 -23.54 6.12 -9.46
CA VAL A 411 -23.55 7.55 -9.07
C VAL A 411 -23.40 8.49 -10.26
N ASP A 412 -22.80 8.02 -11.37
CA ASP A 412 -22.66 8.79 -12.61
C ASP A 412 -24.02 9.21 -13.19
N ASP A 413 -25.10 8.47 -12.91
CA ASP A 413 -26.46 8.80 -13.36
C ASP A 413 -27.06 10.02 -12.64
N ALA A 414 -26.49 10.44 -11.50
CA ALA A 414 -27.04 11.48 -10.64
C ALA A 414 -26.38 12.86 -10.81
N ASP A 415 -25.26 12.97 -11.53
CA ASP A 415 -24.49 14.21 -11.76
C ASP A 415 -24.09 14.97 -10.47
N VAL A 416 -24.01 14.29 -9.33
CA VAL A 416 -23.55 14.87 -8.04
C VAL A 416 -22.10 14.46 -7.74
N GLU A 417 -21.78 13.20 -8.05
CA GLU A 417 -20.49 12.55 -7.84
C GLU A 417 -20.16 11.73 -9.08
N THR A 418 -18.89 11.37 -9.23
CA THR A 418 -18.44 10.53 -10.34
C THR A 418 -17.82 9.24 -9.83
N TYR A 419 -18.04 8.17 -10.57
CA TYR A 419 -17.46 6.85 -10.30
C TYR A 419 -15.93 6.91 -10.40
N LYS A 420 -15.44 7.51 -11.49
CA LYS A 420 -14.04 7.85 -11.68
C LYS A 420 -13.72 9.17 -10.97
N GLN A 421 -12.63 9.20 -10.21
CA GLN A 421 -12.23 10.34 -9.39
C GLN A 421 -10.77 10.71 -9.67
N HIS A 422 -10.38 11.92 -9.28
CA HIS A 422 -8.98 12.32 -9.30
C HIS A 422 -8.27 11.75 -8.10
N ASP A 423 -7.05 11.24 -8.30
CA ASP A 423 -6.13 11.03 -7.20
C ASP A 423 -5.71 12.38 -6.62
N LEU A 424 -5.30 12.39 -5.35
CA LEU A 424 -4.81 13.58 -4.67
C LEU A 424 -3.33 13.44 -4.36
N LEU A 425 -2.64 14.56 -4.46
CA LEU A 425 -1.25 14.69 -4.06
C LEU A 425 -1.12 15.97 -3.25
N PHE A 426 -0.40 15.91 -2.15
CA PHE A 426 -0.19 17.03 -1.26
C PHE A 426 1.29 17.23 -0.98
N LEU A 427 1.79 18.44 -1.24
CA LEU A 427 3.14 18.82 -0.85
C LEU A 427 3.13 19.31 0.59
N ASN A 428 4.00 18.74 1.41
CA ASN A 428 4.27 19.25 2.74
C ASN A 428 5.14 20.52 2.61
N GLN A 429 5.00 21.45 3.56
CA GLN A 429 5.62 22.77 3.50
C GLN A 429 6.51 23.01 4.73
N LEU A 430 6.97 21.94 5.36
CA LEU A 430 7.71 21.97 6.61
C LEU A 430 9.06 22.69 6.44
N THR A 431 9.79 22.39 5.37
CA THR A 431 11.08 23.04 5.07
C THR A 431 10.91 24.54 4.82
N GLU A 432 9.81 24.94 4.19
CA GLU A 432 9.61 26.33 3.76
C GLU A 432 8.99 27.21 4.84
N THR A 433 8.16 26.63 5.70
CA THR A 433 7.39 27.36 6.72
C THR A 433 7.84 27.09 8.15
N GLY A 434 8.61 26.02 8.37
CA GLY A 434 9.02 25.55 9.70
C GLY A 434 7.93 24.84 10.48
N LEU A 435 6.77 24.57 9.86
CA LEU A 435 5.67 23.78 10.42
C LEU A 435 5.10 22.89 9.33
N PRO A 436 4.69 21.66 9.63
CA PRO A 436 4.09 20.80 8.63
C PRO A 436 2.71 21.34 8.24
N HIS A 437 2.49 21.48 6.93
CA HIS A 437 1.20 21.88 6.37
C HIS A 437 1.15 21.41 4.93
N PHE A 438 0.11 20.68 4.58
CA PHE A 438 -0.09 20.07 3.28
C PHE A 438 -0.87 21.00 2.35
N ILE A 439 -0.39 21.14 1.11
CA ILE A 439 -1.07 21.90 0.04
C ILE A 439 -1.26 20.96 -1.15
N GLU A 440 -2.48 20.89 -1.66
CA GLU A 440 -2.78 20.06 -2.82
C GLU A 440 -1.97 20.51 -4.06
N ALA A 441 -1.23 19.57 -4.64
CA ALA A 441 -0.46 19.73 -5.86
C ALA A 441 -1.22 19.15 -7.06
N ARG A 442 -1.89 20.03 -7.79
CA ARG A 442 -2.48 19.74 -9.12
C ARG A 442 -1.46 19.96 -10.24
N GLU A 443 -1.84 19.77 -11.51
CA GLU A 443 -0.92 19.88 -12.66
C GLU A 443 -0.04 21.15 -12.61
N GLY A 444 -0.66 22.32 -12.39
CA GLY A 444 0.03 23.61 -12.32
C GLY A 444 0.79 23.90 -11.02
N GLY A 445 0.73 23.00 -10.03
CA GLY A 445 1.26 23.18 -8.68
C GLY A 445 2.36 22.19 -8.29
N GLY A 446 2.96 21.47 -9.24
CA GLY A 446 3.98 20.44 -8.98
C GLY A 446 3.47 19.00 -9.01
N GLY A 447 2.16 18.77 -9.18
CA GLY A 447 1.65 17.40 -9.32
C GLY A 447 1.85 16.83 -10.72
N GLY A 448 1.88 17.68 -11.74
CA GLY A 448 1.98 17.24 -13.14
C GLY A 448 0.67 16.66 -13.70
N PRO A 449 0.64 16.35 -15.01
CA PRO A 449 -0.56 15.95 -15.72
C PRO A 449 -1.15 14.60 -15.26
N GLY A 450 -0.35 13.76 -14.59
CA GLY A 450 -0.81 12.51 -14.00
C GLY A 450 -1.90 12.69 -12.94
N MET A 451 -1.92 13.82 -12.23
CA MET A 451 -2.93 14.12 -11.20
C MET A 451 -4.27 14.60 -11.78
N GLU A 452 -4.34 14.86 -13.09
CA GLU A 452 -5.59 15.24 -13.77
C GLU A 452 -6.34 14.03 -14.36
N LEU A 453 -5.81 12.82 -14.17
CA LEU A 453 -6.47 11.60 -14.60
C LEU A 453 -7.74 11.36 -13.77
N LEU A 454 -8.76 10.81 -14.43
CA LEU A 454 -9.97 10.32 -13.80
C LEU A 454 -10.03 8.81 -13.98
N ASP A 455 -9.86 8.08 -12.88
CA ASP A 455 -10.04 6.63 -12.88
C ASP A 455 -10.65 6.10 -11.59
N VAL A 456 -10.79 4.79 -11.51
CA VAL A 456 -11.23 4.08 -10.31
C VAL A 456 -10.01 3.46 -9.64
N SER A 457 -9.14 4.32 -9.12
CA SER A 457 -7.90 3.93 -8.48
C SER A 457 -8.18 3.16 -7.19
N ARG A 458 -7.34 2.15 -6.89
CA ARG A 458 -7.46 1.29 -5.71
C ARG A 458 -6.15 1.22 -4.95
N SER A 459 -5.26 0.32 -5.36
CA SER A 459 -3.94 0.16 -4.79
C SER A 459 -2.94 1.12 -5.43
N ALA A 460 -1.91 1.48 -4.67
CA ALA A 460 -0.73 2.18 -5.16
C ALA A 460 0.51 1.62 -4.47
N ALA A 461 1.64 1.60 -5.18
CA ALA A 461 2.95 1.23 -4.64
C ALA A 461 4.05 2.10 -5.25
N PHE A 462 5.02 2.54 -4.44
CA PHE A 462 6.11 3.41 -4.88
C PHE A 462 7.41 2.64 -5.16
N ALA A 463 8.20 3.13 -6.12
CA ALA A 463 9.55 2.63 -6.42
C ALA A 463 10.39 3.61 -7.23
N ASP A 464 11.72 3.53 -7.08
CA ASP A 464 12.70 4.15 -8.00
C ASP A 464 12.84 3.21 -9.21
N HIS A 465 11.83 3.19 -10.09
CA HIS A 465 11.62 2.09 -11.04
C HIS A 465 12.68 2.06 -12.14
N ASP A 466 13.15 3.22 -12.59
CA ASP A 466 14.16 3.35 -13.64
C ASP A 466 15.56 3.65 -13.08
N ASN A 467 15.70 3.72 -11.76
CA ASN A 467 16.95 3.94 -11.02
C ASN A 467 17.56 5.33 -11.26
N ASP A 468 16.75 6.37 -11.39
CA ASP A 468 17.20 7.75 -11.57
C ASP A 468 17.30 8.56 -10.26
N GLY A 469 16.81 7.99 -9.15
CA GLY A 469 17.01 8.52 -7.81
C GLY A 469 15.90 9.45 -7.33
N ASP A 470 14.69 9.30 -7.87
CA ASP A 470 13.43 9.72 -7.26
C ASP A 470 12.43 8.56 -7.20
N PHE A 471 11.26 8.78 -6.60
CA PHE A 471 10.21 7.76 -6.50
C PHE A 471 9.08 8.03 -7.49
N ASP A 472 8.69 6.95 -8.16
CA ASP A 472 7.52 6.84 -9.03
C ASP A 472 6.38 6.11 -8.32
N LEU A 473 5.18 6.18 -8.88
CA LEU A 473 4.01 5.49 -8.38
C LEU A 473 3.40 4.56 -9.42
N LEU A 474 3.07 3.34 -9.02
CA LEU A 474 2.19 2.47 -9.80
C LEU A 474 0.83 2.38 -9.12
N VAL A 475 -0.22 2.73 -9.87
CA VAL A 475 -1.61 2.75 -9.40
C VAL A 475 -2.41 1.68 -10.14
N THR A 476 -3.10 0.81 -9.41
CA THR A 476 -4.03 -0.15 -10.01
C THR A 476 -5.40 0.50 -10.19
N ASN A 477 -5.99 0.36 -11.37
CA ASN A 477 -7.32 0.88 -11.68
C ASN A 477 -8.32 -0.26 -11.84
N LEU A 478 -9.44 -0.20 -11.13
CA LEU A 478 -10.45 -1.26 -11.12
C LEU A 478 -11.01 -1.51 -12.52
N ASN A 479 -10.92 -2.74 -13.02
CA ASN A 479 -11.32 -3.12 -14.39
C ASN A 479 -10.61 -2.34 -15.52
N GLY A 480 -9.48 -1.68 -15.21
CA GLY A 480 -8.71 -0.84 -16.12
C GLY A 480 -7.25 -1.28 -16.26
N SER A 481 -6.48 -0.55 -17.06
CA SER A 481 -5.02 -0.69 -17.09
C SER A 481 -4.41 0.01 -15.87
N PRO A 482 -3.32 -0.51 -15.28
CA PRO A 482 -2.62 0.21 -14.23
C PRO A 482 -1.93 1.46 -14.80
N THR A 483 -1.81 2.49 -13.97
CA THR A 483 -1.12 3.74 -14.31
C THR A 483 0.24 3.76 -13.64
N LEU A 484 1.32 3.74 -14.43
CA LEU A 484 2.65 4.12 -13.95
C LEU A 484 2.79 5.64 -14.08
N LEU A 485 2.91 6.32 -12.95
CA LEU A 485 3.16 7.74 -12.80
C LEU A 485 4.65 7.94 -12.50
N ALA A 486 5.41 8.26 -13.54
CA ALA A 486 6.82 8.52 -13.41
C ALA A 486 7.08 9.95 -12.94
N ASN A 487 8.01 10.17 -12.03
CA ASN A 487 8.38 11.50 -11.57
C ASN A 487 9.44 12.10 -12.49
N GLU A 488 9.02 12.89 -13.48
CA GLU A 488 9.96 13.55 -14.41
C GLU A 488 10.38 14.95 -13.93
N GLY A 489 10.31 15.13 -12.62
CA GLY A 489 10.61 16.37 -11.92
C GLY A 489 12.08 16.75 -11.90
N LEU A 490 12.36 17.97 -11.41
CA LEU A 490 13.70 18.31 -10.94
C LEU A 490 13.73 18.17 -9.42
N MET A 491 14.53 17.24 -8.92
CA MET A 491 14.74 17.10 -7.47
C MET A 491 15.51 18.30 -6.91
N ARG A 492 15.05 18.81 -5.77
CA ARG A 492 15.69 19.95 -5.10
C ARG A 492 17.11 19.64 -4.64
N TRP A 493 17.31 18.43 -4.09
CA TRP A 493 18.60 17.96 -3.60
C TRP A 493 18.97 16.60 -4.20
N PRO A 494 20.27 16.27 -4.25
CA PRO A 494 20.68 14.95 -4.71
C PRO A 494 20.30 13.89 -3.67
N SER A 495 19.97 12.70 -4.14
CA SER A 495 19.53 11.59 -3.29
C SER A 495 20.66 10.59 -2.96
N LEU A 496 20.47 9.88 -1.86
CA LEU A 496 21.25 8.73 -1.43
C LEU A 496 20.31 7.56 -1.22
N ARG A 497 20.51 6.50 -1.99
CA ARG A 497 19.75 5.27 -1.86
C ARG A 497 20.45 4.28 -0.92
N LEU A 498 19.71 3.72 0.03
CA LEU A 498 20.19 2.73 0.99
C LEU A 498 19.48 1.41 0.78
N THR A 499 20.25 0.33 0.64
CA THR A 499 19.76 -1.05 0.65
C THR A 499 20.32 -1.75 1.88
N LEU A 500 19.44 -2.26 2.74
CA LEU A 500 19.80 -2.91 3.99
C LEU A 500 19.87 -4.43 3.82
N VAL A 501 20.85 -5.07 4.47
CA VAL A 501 21.02 -6.53 4.50
C VAL A 501 21.31 -6.96 5.94
N GLY A 502 20.30 -7.52 6.60
CA GLY A 502 20.37 -8.04 7.96
C GLY A 502 21.16 -9.34 8.09
N ARG A 503 21.65 -9.64 9.29
CA ARG A 503 22.45 -10.82 9.66
C ARG A 503 22.03 -11.46 10.98
N ASP A 504 21.83 -10.65 12.01
CA ASP A 504 21.51 -11.13 13.36
C ASP A 504 19.99 -11.29 13.58
N GLY A 505 19.16 -10.62 12.76
CA GLY A 505 17.70 -10.78 12.68
C GLY A 505 17.24 -11.17 11.28
N ASN A 506 16.07 -10.67 10.86
CA ASN A 506 15.57 -10.92 9.50
C ASN A 506 16.48 -10.27 8.43
N ARG A 507 16.73 -11.02 7.35
CA ARG A 507 17.71 -10.65 6.32
C ARG A 507 17.32 -9.42 5.52
N SER A 508 16.01 -9.20 5.35
CA SER A 508 15.46 -8.05 4.64
C SER A 508 15.55 -6.74 5.44
N GLY A 509 15.84 -6.79 6.74
CA GLY A 509 15.96 -5.61 7.59
C GLY A 509 14.62 -4.97 7.99
N TYR A 510 13.50 -5.69 7.91
CA TYR A 510 12.18 -5.20 8.35
C TYR A 510 12.23 -4.70 9.78
N GLY A 511 11.74 -3.49 10.00
CA GLY A 511 11.78 -2.80 11.30
C GLY A 511 13.10 -2.09 11.59
N ALA A 512 14.09 -2.12 10.68
CA ALA A 512 15.31 -1.34 10.87
C ALA A 512 15.00 0.16 10.82
N ARG A 513 15.42 0.90 11.84
CA ARG A 513 15.24 2.35 11.92
C ARG A 513 16.47 3.05 11.36
N VAL A 514 16.27 3.92 10.39
CA VAL A 514 17.34 4.69 9.74
C VAL A 514 17.11 6.17 9.96
N VAL A 515 18.09 6.83 10.58
CA VAL A 515 18.08 8.29 10.79
C VAL A 515 19.23 8.90 10.00
N VAL A 516 18.91 9.84 9.11
CA VAL A 516 19.90 10.58 8.32
C VAL A 516 19.86 12.05 8.68
N GLU A 517 21.02 12.61 8.99
CA GLU A 517 21.20 14.05 9.15
C GLU A 517 22.01 14.61 7.98
N ALA A 518 21.50 15.67 7.34
CA ALA A 518 22.16 16.37 6.24
C ALA A 518 21.92 17.88 6.37
N ALA A 519 22.99 18.66 6.54
CA ALA A 519 22.94 20.12 6.70
C ALA A 519 21.95 20.61 7.77
N GLY A 520 21.78 19.84 8.85
CA GLY A 520 20.88 20.15 9.96
C GLY A 520 19.42 19.70 9.77
N VAL A 521 19.08 19.11 8.63
CA VAL A 521 17.79 18.42 8.42
C VAL A 521 17.94 16.97 8.85
N ARG A 522 17.01 16.49 9.69
CA ARG A 522 16.92 15.10 10.13
C ARG A 522 15.76 14.43 9.41
N GLN A 523 16.00 13.26 8.84
CA GLN A 523 14.99 12.40 8.21
C GLN A 523 15.01 11.04 8.91
N SER A 524 13.85 10.54 9.32
CA SER A 524 13.69 9.24 9.96
C SER A 524 12.91 8.30 9.04
N PHE A 525 13.40 7.07 8.91
CA PHE A 525 12.78 6.02 8.13
C PHE A 525 12.74 4.74 8.95
N GLU A 526 11.79 3.89 8.62
CA GLU A 526 11.74 2.51 9.07
C GLU A 526 11.64 1.64 7.82
N SER A 527 12.42 0.55 7.79
CA SER A 527 12.37 -0.40 6.69
C SER A 527 11.09 -1.21 6.79
N ARG A 528 10.15 -0.91 5.90
CA ARG A 528 8.86 -1.59 5.73
C ARG A 528 8.55 -1.63 4.24
N HIS A 529 7.94 -2.72 3.77
CA HIS A 529 7.66 -2.88 2.35
C HIS A 529 6.18 -2.99 2.02
N SER A 530 5.26 -3.01 2.99
CA SER A 530 3.82 -3.03 2.73
C SER A 530 3.15 -1.93 3.54
N ASP A 531 2.56 -0.97 2.85
CA ASP A 531 1.69 0.08 3.38
C ASP A 531 0.70 0.53 2.29
N GLY A 532 -0.18 1.48 2.63
CA GLY A 532 -1.24 1.97 1.78
C GLY A 532 -2.41 1.00 1.73
N TYR A 533 -2.68 0.41 0.57
CA TYR A 533 -3.78 -0.53 0.36
C TYR A 533 -3.36 -1.63 -0.63
N LEU A 534 -3.37 -2.90 -0.18
CA LEU A 534 -3.14 -4.12 -0.97
C LEU A 534 -1.75 -4.28 -1.63
N GLY A 535 -0.79 -3.37 -1.42
CA GLY A 535 0.45 -3.31 -2.19
C GLY A 535 1.74 -3.56 -1.39
N SER A 536 2.84 -3.72 -2.13
CA SER A 536 4.20 -3.76 -1.59
C SER A 536 5.14 -2.82 -2.36
N ASN A 537 5.87 -1.97 -1.64
CA ASN A 537 6.75 -0.95 -2.17
C ASN A 537 8.19 -1.44 -2.36
N ASP A 538 8.98 -0.59 -3.03
CA ASP A 538 10.42 -0.74 -3.12
C ASP A 538 11.08 -0.80 -1.72
N PRO A 539 11.86 -1.85 -1.42
CA PRO A 539 12.50 -1.99 -0.12
C PRO A 539 13.68 -1.03 0.10
N ARG A 540 14.11 -0.30 -0.93
CA ARG A 540 15.26 0.58 -0.88
C ARG A 540 14.83 1.94 -0.36
N LEU A 541 15.52 2.45 0.65
CA LEU A 541 15.26 3.78 1.18
C LEU A 541 15.92 4.83 0.29
N LEU A 542 15.20 5.91 -0.01
CA LEU A 542 15.72 7.05 -0.76
C LEU A 542 15.73 8.28 0.15
N VAL A 543 16.89 8.91 0.30
CA VAL A 543 17.11 10.03 1.22
C VAL A 543 17.62 11.24 0.45
N PHE A 544 16.98 12.39 0.61
CA PHE A 544 17.41 13.61 -0.04
C PHE A 544 18.41 14.38 0.82
N LEU A 545 19.49 14.89 0.23
CA LEU A 545 20.65 15.40 0.97
C LEU A 545 20.80 16.91 0.85
N PRO A 546 20.12 17.72 1.68
CA PRO A 546 20.43 19.15 1.79
C PRO A 546 21.92 19.36 2.10
N GLY A 547 22.54 20.32 1.40
CA GLY A 547 24.00 20.51 1.43
C GLY A 547 24.81 19.51 0.59
N GLY A 548 24.15 18.54 -0.05
CA GLY A 548 24.74 17.61 -1.02
C GLY A 548 25.51 16.45 -0.41
N ARG A 549 25.27 16.12 0.87
CA ARG A 549 25.93 15.02 1.59
C ARG A 549 25.15 14.65 2.86
N ALA A 550 25.16 13.37 3.24
CA ALA A 550 24.76 12.95 4.59
C ALA A 550 25.91 13.20 5.58
N ASP A 551 25.67 14.03 6.60
CA ASP A 551 26.61 14.27 7.69
C ASP A 551 26.72 13.04 8.59
N ARG A 552 25.58 12.40 8.85
CA ARG A 552 25.42 11.24 9.73
C ARG A 552 24.33 10.32 9.21
N ILE A 553 24.57 9.02 9.24
CA ILE A 553 23.57 7.96 9.03
C ILE A 553 23.66 7.02 10.22
N GLU A 554 22.59 6.90 10.98
CA GLU A 554 22.44 5.98 12.10
C GLU A 554 21.40 4.93 11.73
N ILE A 555 21.74 3.65 11.92
CA ILE A 555 20.87 2.52 11.64
C ILE A 555 20.79 1.69 12.91
N ASP A 556 19.59 1.53 13.44
CA ASP A 556 19.28 0.57 14.50
C ASP A 556 18.60 -0.65 13.85
N TRP A 557 19.21 -1.82 14.00
CA TRP A 557 18.72 -3.06 13.40
C TRP A 557 17.75 -3.78 14.34
N PRO A 558 16.80 -4.57 13.81
CA PRO A 558 15.85 -5.35 14.61
C PRO A 558 16.53 -6.31 15.61
N GLY A 559 17.69 -6.87 15.23
CA GLY A 559 18.51 -7.72 16.09
C GLY A 559 19.18 -6.98 17.27
N GLY A 560 18.99 -5.66 17.38
CA GLY A 560 19.51 -4.80 18.45
C GLY A 560 20.92 -4.27 18.22
N SER A 561 21.55 -4.59 17.08
CA SER A 561 22.82 -3.99 16.67
C SER A 561 22.59 -2.57 16.13
N SER A 562 23.66 -1.76 16.06
CA SER A 562 23.59 -0.44 15.45
C SER A 562 24.80 -0.12 14.59
N MET A 563 24.58 0.69 13.55
CA MET A 563 25.60 1.13 12.60
C MET A 563 25.60 2.66 12.49
N LEU A 564 26.80 3.24 12.41
CA LEU A 564 27.01 4.66 12.22
C LEU A 564 27.95 4.91 11.04
N LEU A 565 27.47 5.66 10.06
CA LEU A 565 28.27 6.22 8.96
C LEU A 565 28.27 7.74 9.04
N THR A 566 29.31 8.36 8.50
CA THR A 566 29.46 9.82 8.51
C THR A 566 30.02 10.31 7.18
N ASN A 567 29.59 11.50 6.76
CA ASN A 567 30.12 12.19 5.59
C ASN A 567 29.96 11.37 4.28
N GLU A 568 28.77 10.81 4.06
CA GLU A 568 28.46 9.97 2.89
C GLU A 568 27.91 10.79 1.71
N PRO A 569 28.50 10.69 0.50
CA PRO A 569 28.03 11.43 -0.67
C PRO A 569 26.72 10.85 -1.22
N PRO A 570 26.03 11.58 -2.12
CA PRO A 570 24.94 11.03 -2.93
C PRO A 570 25.38 9.79 -3.72
N GLY A 571 24.41 8.95 -4.11
CA GLY A 571 24.64 7.70 -4.82
C GLY A 571 23.91 6.54 -4.15
N TRP A 572 24.43 5.31 -4.29
CA TRP A 572 23.81 4.12 -3.70
C TRP A 572 24.76 3.40 -2.76
N LEU A 573 24.24 2.93 -1.63
CA LEU A 573 24.93 2.10 -0.65
C LEU A 573 24.18 0.80 -0.43
N VAL A 574 24.91 -0.31 -0.43
CA VAL A 574 24.43 -1.58 0.13
C VAL A 574 25.12 -1.79 1.47
N LEU A 575 24.31 -1.86 2.54
CA LEU A 575 24.73 -1.88 3.93
C LEU A 575 24.43 -3.25 4.52
N ASP A 576 25.48 -3.99 4.85
CA ASP A 576 25.42 -5.26 5.55
C ASP A 576 25.60 -5.01 7.05
N GLU A 577 24.68 -5.52 7.87
CA GLU A 577 24.62 -5.29 9.32
C GLU A 577 25.99 -5.43 10.01
N GLU A 578 26.74 -6.50 9.71
CA GLU A 578 28.03 -6.77 10.33
C GLU A 578 29.22 -6.11 9.60
N ARG A 579 29.16 -6.06 8.26
CA ARG A 579 30.31 -5.67 7.42
C ARG A 579 30.31 -4.19 7.06
N GLY A 580 29.24 -3.46 7.34
CA GLY A 580 29.05 -2.08 6.92
C GLY A 580 28.83 -1.99 5.41
N VAL A 581 29.46 -1.01 4.76
CA VAL A 581 29.26 -0.77 3.32
C VAL A 581 29.95 -1.84 2.48
N ILE A 582 29.16 -2.69 1.83
CA ILE A 582 29.66 -3.78 0.97
C ILE A 582 29.62 -3.45 -0.53
N ALA A 583 28.79 -2.49 -0.93
CA ALA A 583 28.78 -1.97 -2.30
C ALA A 583 28.46 -0.48 -2.32
N ARG A 584 29.03 0.22 -3.33
CA ARG A 584 28.82 1.64 -3.59
C ARG A 584 28.64 1.87 -5.08
N ARG A 585 27.69 2.72 -5.46
CA ARG A 585 27.55 3.24 -6.82
C ARG A 585 27.49 4.77 -6.75
N ASN A 586 28.24 5.44 -7.61
CA ASN A 586 28.08 6.88 -7.77
C ASN A 586 26.74 7.19 -8.47
N PRO A 587 26.18 8.39 -8.26
CA PRO A 587 24.96 8.83 -8.95
C PRO A 587 25.01 8.61 -10.46
#